data_AF-Q5K030-F1
#
_entry.id   AF-Q5K030-F1
#
_cell.length_a   1.000
_cell.length_b   1.000
_cell.length_c   1.000
_cell.angle_alpha   90.00
_cell.angle_beta   90.00
_cell.angle_gamma   90.00
#
_symmetry.space_group_name_H-M   'P 1'
#
loop_
_entity.id
_entity.type
_entity.pdbx_description
1 polymer ?
#
loop_
_entity_poly.entity_id
_entity_poly.type
_entity_poly.pdbx_seq_one_letter_code
_entity_poly.pdbx_strand_id
1 'polypeptide(L)' 'MDLSLLKDSLSDFATLGKNLGPALQGIPTLLNSIIAFFQNFGDLAETTGDAAGNLSS' A
#
# COMPACT_ATOMS: atom_id res chain seq x y z
N MET A 1 12.91 -12.19 40.51
CA MET A 1 12.57 -11.74 39.14
C MET A 1 11.43 -12.64 38.68
N ASP A 2 10.28 -12.06 38.36
CA ASP A 2 9.08 -12.83 38.02
C ASP A 2 9.20 -13.36 36.58
N LEU A 3 9.23 -14.68 36.43
CA LEU A 3 9.37 -15.36 35.14
C LEU A 3 8.13 -15.21 34.26
N SER A 4 6.98 -14.85 34.85
CA SER A 4 5.76 -14.58 34.10
C SER A 4 5.90 -13.32 33.24
N LEU A 5 6.44 -12.23 33.79
CA LEU A 5 6.71 -10.99 33.05
C LEU A 5 7.67 -11.19 31.87
N LEU A 6 8.67 -12.05 32.04
CA LEU A 6 9.61 -12.39 30.96
C LEU A 6 8.90 -13.16 29.84
N LYS A 7 8.02 -14.10 30.19
CA LYS A 7 7.25 -14.89 29.23
C LYS A 7 6.28 -14.02 28.43
N ASP A 8 5.57 -13.12 29.10
CA ASP A 8 4.60 -12.22 28.46
C ASP A 8 5.31 -11.27 27.49
N SER A 9 6.45 -10.69 27.91
CA SER A 9 7.27 -9.81 27.05
C SER A 9 7.77 -10.53 25.79
N LEU A 10 8.17 -11.80 25.88
CA LEU A 10 8.61 -12.58 24.73
C LEU A 10 7.44 -12.93 23.78
N SER A 11 6.25 -13.18 24.34
CA SER A 11 5.03 -13.43 23.55
C SER A 11 4.61 -12.19 22.75
N ASP A 12 4.67 -11.02 23.37
CA ASP A 12 4.35 -9.75 22.73
C ASP A 12 5.35 -9.41 21.63
N PHE A 13 6.65 -9.63 21.88
CA PHE A 13 7.69 -9.43 20.88
C PHE A 13 7.52 -10.36 19.67
N ALA A 14 7.18 -11.64 19.91
CA ALA A 14 6.90 -12.59 18.83
C ALA A 14 5.66 -12.18 18.02
N THR A 15 4.62 -11.66 18.67
CA THR A 15 3.41 -11.14 18.01
C THR A 15 3.73 -9.91 17.17
N LEU A 16 4.53 -8.99 17.70
CA LEU A 16 4.99 -7.81 16.97
C LEU A 16 5.77 -8.22 15.72
N GLY A 17 6.74 -9.14 15.84
CA GLY A 17 7.52 -9.63 14.70
C GLY A 17 6.65 -10.28 13.62
N LYS A 18 5.65 -11.09 14.01
CA LYS A 18 4.71 -11.73 13.09
C LYS A 18 3.84 -10.74 12.32
N ASN A 19 3.50 -9.59 12.92
CA ASN A 19 2.64 -8.59 12.30
C ASN A 19 3.43 -7.54 11.51
N LEU A 20 4.65 -7.21 11.96
CA LEU A 20 5.49 -6.19 11.34
C LEU A 20 5.98 -6.62 9.95
N GLY A 21 6.39 -7.89 9.79
CA GLY A 21 6.85 -8.42 8.52
C GLY A 21 5.81 -8.30 7.39
N PRO A 22 4.59 -8.84 7.56
CA PRO A 22 3.50 -8.67 6.60
C PRO A 22 3.11 -7.21 6.37
N ALA A 23 3.09 -6.38 7.41
CA ALA A 23 2.77 -4.96 7.27
C ALA A 23 3.80 -4.25 6.37
N LEU A 24 5.09 -4.49 6.59
CA LEU A 24 6.17 -3.92 5.77
C LEU A 24 6.14 -4.46 4.34
N GLN A 25 5.80 -5.74 4.14
CA GLN A 25 5.63 -6.34 2.80
C GLN A 25 4.40 -5.78 2.06
N GLY A 26 3.39 -5.29 2.78
CA GLY A 26 2.20 -4.65 2.19
C GLY A 26 2.45 -3.25 1.64
N ILE A 27 3.46 -2.52 2.15
CA ILE A 27 3.76 -1.14 1.75
C ILE A 27 4.03 -1.02 0.24
N PRO A 28 4.92 -1.83 -0.39
CA PRO A 28 5.12 -1.79 -1.84
C PRO A 28 3.85 -2.00 -2.65
N THR A 29 2.96 -2.89 -2.21
CA THR A 29 1.68 -3.16 -2.89
C THR A 29 0.79 -1.92 -2.88
N LEU A 30 0.69 -1.23 -1.73
CA LEU A 30 -0.07 0.01 -1.59
C LEU A 30 0.51 1.12 -2.47
N LEU A 31 1.84 1.29 -2.46
CA LEU A 31 2.51 2.30 -3.28
C LEU A 31 2.30 2.05 -4.78
N ASN A 32 2.44 0.80 -5.24
CA ASN A 32 2.18 0.43 -6.63
C ASN A 32 0.72 0.67 -7.02
N SER A 33 -0.22 0.43 -6.10
CA SER A 33 -1.65 0.68 -6.35
C SER A 33 -1.94 2.17 -6.54
N ILE A 34 -1.30 3.04 -5.75
CA ILE A 34 -1.42 4.49 -5.87
C ILE A 34 -0.82 4.97 -7.20
N ILE A 35 0.36 4.46 -7.57
CA ILE A 35 1.00 4.79 -8.86
C ILE A 35 0.09 4.40 -10.03
N ALA A 36 -0.44 3.17 -10.02
CA ALA A 36 -1.34 2.68 -11.06
C ALA A 36 -2.62 3.53 -11.16
N PHE A 37 -3.18 3.97 -10.03
CA PHE A 37 -4.34 4.86 -10.02
C PHE A 37 -4.05 6.17 -10.77
N PHE A 38 -2.92 6.82 -10.48
CA PHE A 38 -2.59 8.10 -11.13
C PHE A 38 -2.21 7.93 -12.61
N GLN A 39 -1.57 6.83 -12.99
CA GLN A 39 -1.30 6.51 -14.39
C GLN A 39 -2.60 6.33 -15.19
N ASN A 40 -3.51 5.48 -14.70
CA ASN A 40 -4.81 5.26 -15.34
C ASN A 40 -5.63 6.56 -15.43
N PHE A 41 -5.55 7.43 -14.42
CA PHE A 41 -6.20 8.73 -14.46
C PHE A 41 -5.62 9.63 -15.56
N GLY A 42 -4.28 9.65 -15.70
CA GLY A 42 -3.60 10.39 -16.77
C GLY A 42 -4.00 9.89 -18.15
N ASP A 43 -3.95 8.58 -18.38
CA ASP A 43 -4.30 7.96 -19.66
C ASP A 43 -5.77 8.25 -20.05
N LEU A 44 -6.68 8.23 -19.06
CA LEU A 44 -8.09 8.56 -19.28
C LEU A 44 -8.30 10.04 -19.60
N ALA A 45 -7.57 10.94 -18.93
CA ALA A 45 -7.63 12.37 -19.19
C ALA A 45 -7.11 12.71 -20.58
N GLU A 46 -6.01 12.10 -21.01
CA GLU A 46 -5.45 12.24 -22.36
C GLU A 46 -6.45 11.73 -23.41
N THR A 47 -6.97 10.51 -23.24
CA THR A 47 -7.99 9.93 -24.14
C THR A 47 -9.22 10.83 -24.28
N THR A 48 -9.68 11.41 -23.17
CA THR A 48 -10.84 12.32 -23.16
C THR A 48 -10.50 13.64 -23.86
N GLY A 49 -9.30 14.18 -23.63
CA GLY A 49 -8.80 15.38 -24.30
C GLY A 49 -8.74 15.21 -25.81
N ASP A 50 -8.18 14.09 -26.28
CA ASP A 50 -8.09 13.78 -27.71
C ASP A 50 -9.47 13.59 -28.34
N ALA A 51 -10.38 12.89 -27.65
CA ALA A 51 -11.76 12.73 -28.11
C ALA A 51 -12.49 14.09 -28.21
N ALA A 52 -12.31 14.97 -27.24
CA ALA A 52 -12.90 16.31 -27.26
C ALA A 52 -12.28 17.19 -28.37
N GLY A 53 -10.97 17.12 -28.58
CA GLY A 53 -10.28 17.79 -29.68
C GLY A 53 -10.81 17.36 -31.05
N ASN A 54 -10.96 16.05 -31.27
CA ASN A 54 -11.50 15.49 -32.51
C ASN A 54 -12.97 15.86 -32.76
N LEU A 55 -13.77 16.06 -31.72
CA LEU A 55 -15.18 16.50 -31.86
C LEU A 55 -15.34 17.99 -32.16
N SER A 56 -14.33 18.79 -31.85
CA SER A 56 -14.33 20.25 -32.05
C SER A 56 -13.67 20.69 -33.36
N SER A 57 -13.12 19.74 -34.12
CA SER A 57 -12.48 19.91 -35.43
C SER A 57 -13.45 19.55 -36.56
#